data_AF-A0A397SH26-F1
#
_entry.id   AF-A0A397SH26-F1
#
_cell.length_a   1.000
_cell.length_b   1.000
_cell.length_c   1.000
_cell.angle_alpha   90.00
_cell.angle_beta   90.00
_cell.angle_gamma   90.00
#
_symmetry.space_group_name_H-M   'P 1'
#
loop_
_entity.id
_entity.type
_entity.pdbx_description
1 polymer ?
#
loop_
_entity_poly.entity_id
_entity_poly.type
_entity_poly.pdbx_seq_one_letter_code
_entity_poly.pdbx_strand_id
1 'polypeptide(L)'
;MVRIKKQIKGFQFPPLEEMERITKQTSVSNRRTNIGLVPNATPADRTKYELCKHVVRYRRQNKLSEEELTKQLGITQTKLEYILFCHIDKLTAEELINYVNKLHFPFEIKIVSGHDHQKNATKTY
;
A
#
# COMPACT_ATOMS: atom_id res chain seq x y z
N MET A 1 19.03 21.87 -39.12
CA MET A 1 18.39 21.44 -37.85
C MET A 1 16.92 21.84 -37.87
N VAL A 2 16.00 20.90 -38.07
CA VAL A 2 14.55 21.19 -38.07
C VAL A 2 14.02 21.00 -36.65
N ARG A 3 13.59 22.08 -35.99
CA ARG A 3 12.89 22.03 -34.70
C ARG A 3 11.41 21.72 -34.95
N ILE A 4 11.01 20.48 -34.72
CA ILE A 4 9.60 20.09 -34.71
C ILE A 4 8.97 20.63 -33.42
N LYS A 5 8.15 21.69 -33.54
CA LYS A 5 7.32 22.18 -32.42
C LYS A 5 6.21 21.17 -32.16
N LYS A 6 6.32 20.39 -31.09
CA LYS A 6 5.27 19.49 -30.63
C LYS A 6 4.07 20.34 -30.14
N GLN A 7 3.01 20.40 -30.92
CA GLN A 7 1.75 21.02 -30.49
C GLN A 7 1.21 20.24 -29.29
N ILE A 8 1.08 20.91 -28.14
CA ILE A 8 0.41 20.38 -26.97
C ILE A 8 -1.08 20.47 -27.29
N LYS A 9 -1.72 19.33 -27.60
CA LYS A 9 -3.17 19.26 -27.73
C LYS A 9 -3.77 19.82 -26.43
N GLY A 10 -4.65 20.81 -26.54
CA GLY A 10 -5.31 21.42 -25.39
C GLY A 10 -5.99 20.34 -24.55
N PHE A 11 -5.81 20.40 -23.24
CA PHE A 11 -6.49 19.50 -22.31
C PHE A 11 -8.00 19.73 -22.45
N GLN A 12 -8.70 18.77 -23.06
CA GLN A 12 -10.16 18.74 -23.05
C GLN A 12 -10.60 17.91 -21.87
N PHE A 13 -11.50 18.49 -21.06
CA PHE A 13 -12.13 17.76 -19.98
C PHE A 13 -12.94 16.59 -20.55
N PRO A 14 -12.90 15.39 -19.92
CA PRO A 14 -13.64 14.24 -20.42
C PRO A 14 -15.15 14.53 -20.55
N PRO A 15 -15.85 13.88 -21.49
CA PRO A 15 -17.31 13.96 -21.57
C PRO A 15 -17.98 13.53 -20.27
N LEU A 16 -19.13 14.13 -19.95
CA LEU A 16 -19.89 13.81 -18.72
C LEU A 16 -20.20 12.31 -18.59
N GLU A 17 -20.52 11.64 -19.69
CA GLU A 17 -20.77 10.20 -19.72
C GLU A 17 -19.55 9.37 -19.29
N GLU A 18 -18.34 9.78 -19.69
CA GLU A 18 -17.10 9.12 -19.29
C GLU A 18 -16.84 9.31 -17.78
N MET A 19 -17.09 10.52 -17.28
CA MET A 19 -17.01 10.84 -15.85
C MET A 19 -18.01 10.01 -15.03
N GLU A 20 -19.25 9.87 -15.50
CA GLU A 20 -20.27 9.05 -14.85
C GLU A 20 -19.93 7.55 -14.85
N ARG A 21 -19.35 7.04 -15.94
CA ARG A 21 -18.88 5.65 -16.01
C ARG A 21 -17.76 5.39 -15.00
N ILE A 22 -16.77 6.29 -14.93
CA ILE A 22 -15.64 6.18 -14.00
C ILE A 22 -16.12 6.28 -12.54
N THR A 23 -17.01 7.23 -12.23
CA THR A 23 -17.57 7.38 -10.87
C THR A 23 -18.39 6.16 -10.47
N LYS A 24 -19.28 5.66 -11.33
CA LYS A 24 -20.02 4.41 -11.07
C LYS A 24 -19.10 3.22 -10.85
N GLN A 25 -18.03 3.08 -11.62
CA GLN A 25 -17.08 1.98 -11.49
C GLN A 25 -16.27 2.06 -10.18
N THR A 26 -15.90 3.26 -9.76
CA THR A 26 -15.11 3.48 -8.53
C THR A 26 -15.97 3.49 -7.27
N SER A 27 -17.26 3.82 -7.36
CA SER A 27 -18.19 3.82 -6.22
C SER A 27 -18.60 2.42 -5.75
N VAL A 28 -18.40 1.38 -6.57
CA VAL A 28 -18.82 0.00 -6.23
C VAL A 28 -18.01 -0.56 -5.05
N SER A 29 -16.76 -0.15 -4.89
CA SER A 29 -15.91 -0.72 -3.85
C SER A 29 -14.72 0.16 -3.50
N ASN A 30 -14.61 0.51 -2.22
CA ASN A 30 -13.45 1.18 -1.64
C ASN A 30 -12.24 0.24 -1.42
N ARG A 31 -12.28 -1.01 -1.92
CA ARG A 31 -11.22 -2.01 -1.79
C ARG A 31 -9.94 -1.69 -2.58
N ARG A 32 -10.04 -0.80 -3.57
CA ARG A 32 -8.91 -0.33 -4.38
C ARG A 32 -8.48 1.10 -4.02
N THR A 33 -8.83 1.54 -2.82
CA THR A 33 -8.41 2.82 -2.26
C THR A 33 -7.23 2.59 -1.33
N ASN A 34 -6.10 3.24 -1.60
CA ASN A 34 -4.94 3.16 -0.71
C ASN A 34 -5.28 3.74 0.67
N ILE A 35 -5.11 2.94 1.71
CA ILE A 35 -5.21 3.41 3.10
C ILE A 35 -3.81 3.78 3.60
N GLY A 36 -3.64 5.05 3.94
CA GLY A 36 -2.43 5.56 4.57
C GLY A 36 -2.37 5.19 6.05
N LEU A 37 -1.16 5.05 6.57
CA LEU A 37 -0.94 4.85 8.00
C LEU A 37 -1.22 6.16 8.77
N VAL A 38 -1.96 6.07 9.88
CA VAL A 38 -2.20 7.23 10.75
C VAL A 38 -0.95 7.60 11.56
N PRO A 39 -0.74 8.89 11.93
CA PRO A 39 0.48 9.33 12.62
C PRO A 39 0.78 8.56 13.93
N ASN A 40 -0.27 8.25 14.71
CA ASN A 40 -0.16 7.57 16.00
C ASN A 40 -0.42 6.05 15.87
N ALA A 41 -0.14 5.45 14.71
CA ALA A 41 -0.36 4.03 14.49
C ALA A 41 0.45 3.17 15.47
N THR A 42 -0.18 2.09 15.93
CA THR A 42 0.44 1.13 16.85
C THR A 42 1.66 0.45 16.19
N PRO A 43 2.61 -0.09 16.98
CA PRO A 43 3.71 -0.88 16.43
C PRO A 43 3.24 -2.04 15.55
N ALA A 44 2.12 -2.67 15.91
CA ALA A 44 1.51 -3.76 15.12
C ALA A 44 0.99 -3.25 13.77
N ASP A 45 0.30 -2.11 13.74
CA ASP A 45 -0.20 -1.52 12.50
C ASP A 45 0.93 -1.06 11.59
N ARG A 46 1.98 -0.45 12.16
CA ARG A 46 3.22 -0.11 11.43
C ARG A 46 3.84 -1.36 10.79
N THR A 47 3.89 -2.45 11.54
CA THR A 47 4.45 -3.73 11.07
C THR A 47 3.64 -4.30 9.91
N LYS A 48 2.30 -4.36 10.04
CA LYS A 48 1.42 -4.80 8.94
C LYS A 48 1.58 -3.93 7.70
N TYR A 49 1.66 -2.61 7.89
CA TYR A 49 1.82 -1.66 6.80
C TYR A 49 3.12 -1.85 6.03
N GLU A 50 4.25 -2.04 6.74
CA GLU A 50 5.53 -2.32 6.09
C GLU A 50 5.52 -3.68 5.36
N LEU A 51 4.90 -4.71 5.93
CA LEU A 51 4.72 -6.00 5.25
C LEU A 51 3.93 -5.86 3.93
N CYS A 52 2.84 -5.08 3.92
CA CYS A 52 2.09 -4.79 2.69
C CYS A 52 2.98 -4.09 1.65
N LYS A 53 3.77 -3.09 2.07
CA LYS A 53 4.72 -2.40 1.17
C LYS A 53 5.77 -3.33 0.59
N HIS A 54 6.24 -4.31 1.35
CA HIS A 54 7.17 -5.33 0.83
C HIS A 54 6.55 -6.14 -0.30
N VAL A 55 5.30 -6.58 -0.16
CA VAL A 55 4.59 -7.31 -1.23
C VAL A 55 4.41 -6.42 -2.47
N VAL A 56 4.00 -5.16 -2.30
CA VAL A 56 3.85 -4.20 -3.41
C VAL A 56 5.19 -3.97 -4.12
N ARG A 57 6.27 -3.79 -3.36
CA ARG A 57 7.62 -3.61 -3.90
C ARG A 57 8.06 -4.85 -4.69
N TYR A 58 7.86 -6.04 -4.13
CA TYR A 58 8.18 -7.30 -4.78
C TYR A 58 7.44 -7.45 -6.11
N ARG A 59 6.12 -7.21 -6.13
CA ARG A 59 5.32 -7.21 -7.36
C ARG A 59 5.92 -6.29 -8.42
N ARG A 60 6.24 -5.06 -8.04
CA ARG A 60 6.78 -4.04 -8.96
C ARG A 60 8.15 -4.41 -9.50
N GLN A 61 9.05 -4.92 -8.65
CA GLN A 61 10.41 -5.30 -9.06
C GLN A 61 10.41 -6.50 -10.00
N ASN A 62 9.52 -7.46 -9.77
CA ASN A 62 9.38 -8.66 -10.60
C ASN A 62 8.38 -8.50 -11.76
N LYS A 63 7.77 -7.32 -11.92
CA LYS A 63 6.77 -6.99 -12.96
C LYS A 63 5.60 -8.00 -13.02
N LEU A 64 5.18 -8.49 -11.86
CA LEU A 64 4.10 -9.49 -11.76
C LEU A 64 2.72 -8.86 -11.95
N SER A 65 1.87 -9.56 -12.68
CA SER A 65 0.43 -9.34 -12.71
C SER A 65 -0.22 -9.71 -11.36
N GLU A 66 -1.43 -9.23 -11.12
CA GLU A 66 -2.19 -9.59 -9.91
C GLU A 66 -2.56 -11.09 -9.91
N GLU A 67 -2.78 -11.68 -11.08
CA GLU A 67 -3.07 -13.11 -11.23
C GLU A 67 -1.85 -14.01 -10.93
N GLU A 68 -0.65 -13.62 -11.37
CA GLU A 68 0.56 -14.36 -11.02
C GLU A 68 0.83 -14.27 -9.52
N LEU A 69 0.62 -13.10 -8.92
CA LEU A 69 0.85 -12.88 -7.50
C LEU A 69 -0.17 -13.63 -6.62
N THR A 70 -1.45 -13.67 -7.01
CA THR A 70 -2.46 -14.49 -6.31
C THR A 70 -2.10 -15.97 -6.35
N LYS A 71 -1.67 -16.49 -7.50
CA LYS A 71 -1.20 -17.88 -7.65
C LYS A 71 0.03 -18.16 -6.79
N GLN A 72 1.02 -17.28 -6.81
CA GLN A 72 2.25 -17.44 -6.03
C GLN A 72 1.98 -17.43 -4.51
N LEU A 73 1.08 -16.57 -4.05
CA LEU A 73 0.72 -16.48 -2.63
C LEU A 73 -0.32 -17.53 -2.21
N GLY A 74 -1.06 -18.11 -3.15
CA GLY A 74 -2.18 -19.02 -2.90
C GLY A 74 -3.36 -18.31 -2.20
N ILE A 75 -3.70 -17.10 -2.65
CA ILE A 75 -4.76 -16.27 -2.05
C ILE A 75 -5.79 -15.81 -3.08
N THR A 76 -6.96 -15.38 -2.61
CA THR A 76 -7.99 -14.81 -3.48
C THR A 76 -7.63 -13.41 -3.94
N GLN A 77 -8.20 -12.99 -5.08
CA GLN A 77 -8.03 -11.63 -5.60
C GLN A 77 -8.42 -10.57 -4.56
N THR A 78 -9.52 -10.77 -3.83
CA THR A 78 -9.95 -9.88 -2.75
C THR A 78 -8.88 -9.73 -1.66
N LYS A 79 -8.28 -10.84 -1.22
CA LYS A 79 -7.22 -10.82 -0.19
C LYS A 79 -5.97 -10.10 -0.72
N LEU A 80 -5.64 -10.30 -2.00
CA LEU A 80 -4.53 -9.59 -2.64
C LEU A 80 -4.80 -8.07 -2.70
N GLU A 81 -6.01 -7.64 -3.05
CA GLU A 81 -6.36 -6.22 -3.06
C GLU A 81 -6.18 -5.58 -1.68
N TYR A 82 -6.59 -6.27 -0.60
CA TYR A 82 -6.33 -5.77 0.75
C TYR A 82 -4.85 -5.53 1.03
N ILE A 83 -3.97 -6.41 0.55
CA ILE A 83 -2.52 -6.25 0.71
C ILE A 83 -2.00 -5.10 -0.16
N LEU A 84 -2.39 -5.06 -1.45
CA LEU A 84 -1.89 -4.07 -2.40
C LEU A 84 -2.30 -2.63 -2.04
N PHE A 85 -3.48 -2.46 -1.44
CA PHE A 85 -4.01 -1.16 -1.05
C PHE A 85 -3.90 -0.87 0.46
N CYS A 86 -3.15 -1.71 1.20
CA CYS A 86 -2.84 -1.55 2.62
C CYS A 86 -4.09 -1.46 3.53
N HIS A 87 -5.12 -2.26 3.26
CA HIS A 87 -6.27 -2.47 4.16
C HIS A 87 -5.86 -3.33 5.37
N ILE A 88 -4.98 -2.77 6.22
CA ILE A 88 -4.38 -3.45 7.38
C ILE A 88 -5.39 -3.82 8.48
N ASP A 89 -6.61 -3.30 8.42
CA ASP A 89 -7.74 -3.67 9.29
C ASP A 89 -8.36 -5.02 8.89
N LYS A 90 -8.10 -5.50 7.66
CA LYS A 90 -8.59 -6.78 7.13
C LYS A 90 -7.56 -7.90 7.16
N LEU A 91 -6.37 -7.63 7.70
CA LEU A 91 -5.21 -8.51 7.63
C LEU A 91 -4.58 -8.68 9.02
N THR A 92 -4.15 -9.89 9.33
CA THR A 92 -3.34 -10.14 10.54
C THR A 92 -1.85 -10.07 10.20
N ALA A 93 -1.03 -9.77 11.20
CA ALA A 93 0.42 -9.77 11.01
C ALA A 93 0.95 -11.16 10.63
N GLU A 94 0.40 -12.22 11.23
CA GLU A 94 0.76 -13.61 10.94
C GLU A 94 0.45 -14.00 9.48
N GLU A 95 -0.72 -13.63 8.97
CA GLU A 95 -1.07 -13.86 7.56
C GLU A 95 -0.07 -13.17 6.63
N LEU A 96 0.27 -11.91 6.91
CA LEU A 96 1.20 -11.14 6.11
C LEU A 96 2.62 -11.71 6.14
N ILE A 97 3.11 -12.15 7.31
CA ILE A 97 4.40 -12.82 7.44
C ILE A 97 4.42 -14.10 6.60
N ASN A 98 3.36 -14.91 6.67
CA ASN A 98 3.23 -16.14 5.88
C ASN A 98 3.26 -15.83 4.37
N TYR A 99 2.60 -14.77 3.93
CA TYR A 99 2.63 -14.37 2.51
C TYR A 99 4.01 -13.88 2.08
N VAL A 100 4.67 -13.04 2.87
CA VAL A 100 6.01 -12.56 2.52
C VAL A 100 7.04 -13.71 2.52
N ASN A 101 6.93 -14.66 3.44
CA ASN A 101 7.78 -15.86 3.45
C ASN A 101 7.65 -16.69 2.17
N LYS A 102 6.44 -16.83 1.61
CA LYS A 102 6.20 -17.52 0.32
C LYS A 102 6.85 -16.82 -0.88
N LEU A 103 7.10 -15.51 -0.77
CA LEU A 103 7.80 -14.76 -1.83
C LEU A 103 9.30 -15.00 -1.82
N HIS A 104 9.84 -15.71 -0.82
CA HIS A 104 11.29 -15.93 -0.61
C HIS A 104 12.12 -14.64 -0.69
N PHE A 105 11.48 -13.51 -0.37
CA PHE A 105 12.11 -12.20 -0.45
C PHE A 105 12.75 -11.87 0.90
N PRO A 106 14.05 -11.52 0.96
CA PRO A 106 14.67 -11.13 2.21
C PRO A 106 14.08 -9.81 2.69
N PHE A 107 13.54 -9.79 3.90
CA PHE A 107 13.02 -8.59 4.55
C PHE A 107 13.50 -8.50 6.00
N GLU A 108 13.62 -7.28 6.50
CA GLU A 108 13.96 -6.99 7.89
C GLU A 108 12.88 -6.05 8.44
N ILE A 109 12.32 -6.39 9.61
CA ILE A 109 11.36 -5.53 10.31
C ILE A 109 12.06 -4.93 11.52
N LYS A 110 12.13 -3.59 11.55
CA LYS A 110 12.66 -2.85 12.70
C LYS A 110 11.51 -2.33 13.54
N ILE A 111 11.42 -2.81 14.77
CA ILE A 111 10.48 -2.29 15.77
C ILE A 111 11.24 -1.33 16.68
N VAL A 112 10.91 -0.05 16.60
CA VAL A 112 11.46 0.98 17.49
C VAL A 112 10.41 1.28 18.56
N SER A 113 10.59 0.72 19.76
CA SER A 113 9.81 1.09 20.95
C SER A 113 10.52 2.24 21.66
N GLY A 114 10.02 3.46 21.48
CA GLY A 114 10.45 4.60 22.30
C GLY A 114 9.90 4.45 23.71
N HIS A 115 10.70 3.98 24.66
CA HIS A 115 10.53 4.37 26.06
C HIS A 115 11.24 5.72 26.21
N ASP A 116 10.56 6.81 25.85
CA ASP A 116 10.97 8.13 26.32
C ASP A 116 10.72 8.13 27.83
N HIS A 117 11.76 7.77 28.60
CA HIS A 117 11.80 8.09 30.02
C HIS A 117 11.57 9.60 30.12
N GLN A 118 10.43 9.97 30.69
CA GLN A 118 10.21 11.30 31.22
C GLN A 118 11.45 11.66 32.05
N LYS A 119 12.25 12.59 31.54
CA LYS A 119 13.27 13.25 32.35
C LYS A 119 12.50 13.98 33.43
N ASN A 120 12.44 13.39 34.63
CA ASN A 120 12.01 14.08 35.83
C ASN A 120 12.95 15.27 36.00
N ALA A 121 12.52 16.44 35.55
CA ALA A 121 13.14 17.69 35.94
C ALA A 121 12.73 17.93 37.40
N THR A 122 13.54 17.41 38.32
CA THR A 122 13.53 17.82 39.72
C THR A 122 13.74 19.33 39.73
N LYS A 123 12.66 20.10 39.89
CA LYS A 123 12.75 21.52 40.25
C LYS A 123 13.19 21.56 41.70
N THR A 124 14.47 21.84 41.92
CA THR A 124 14.99 22.28 43.20
C THR A 124 15.35 23.75 43.05
N TYR A 125 14.51 24.63 43.59
CA TYR A 125 14.85 25.95 44.11
C TYR A 125 13.82 26.33 45.17
#